data_AF-A0A6A5UGQ1-F1
#
_entry.id   AF-A0A6A5UGQ1-F1
#
_cell.length_a   1.000
_cell.length_b   1.000
_cell.length_c   1.000
_cell.angle_alpha   90.00
_cell.angle_beta   90.00
_cell.angle_gamma   90.00
#
_symmetry.space_group_name_H-M   'P 1'
#
loop_
_entity.id
_entity.type
_entity.pdbx_description
1 polymer ?
#
loop_
_entity_poly.entity_id
_entity_poly.type
_entity_poly.pdbx_seq_one_letter_code
_entity_poly.pdbx_strand_id
1 'polypeptide(L)'
;MSSHTPEQHGFAEPLMLEKIDNLFACGVGELVSLPQIVVVGDQSSGKSSVLERLIKKPLPRDSGLCTRFATQIIFRRAAREQVVVSIIPDQHASPEHSNRVKGWGRTISSLDSDTFKGIMQEAHEVMGLSSDSNGGIRKPTFSKDVLRLEISGPE
;
A
#
# COMPACT_ATOMS: atom_id res chain seq x y z
N MET A 1 43.21 15.06 -22.92
CA MET A 1 42.34 13.89 -23.10
C MET A 1 41.61 13.69 -21.78
N SER A 2 40.49 14.39 -21.59
CA SER A 2 39.67 14.26 -20.39
C SER A 2 38.50 13.34 -20.73
N SER A 3 38.55 12.12 -20.21
CA SER A 3 37.45 11.15 -20.32
C SER A 3 36.31 11.61 -19.41
N HIS A 4 35.29 12.24 -20.00
CA HIS A 4 33.99 12.39 -19.37
C HIS A 4 33.32 11.01 -19.33
N THR A 5 33.25 10.40 -18.15
CA THR A 5 32.39 9.25 -17.88
C THR A 5 30.96 9.77 -17.78
N PRO A 6 30.00 9.28 -18.57
CA PRO A 6 28.61 9.67 -18.40
C PRO A 6 28.08 8.98 -17.14
N GLU A 7 27.77 9.76 -16.10
CA GLU A 7 27.06 9.27 -14.92
C GLU A 7 25.62 8.92 -15.31
N GLN A 8 25.42 7.68 -15.76
CA GLN A 8 24.08 7.11 -15.91
C GLN A 8 23.53 6.78 -14.52
N HIS A 9 22.95 7.79 -13.87
CA HIS A 9 22.17 7.62 -12.65
C HIS A 9 20.92 6.80 -12.98
N GLY A 10 20.97 5.50 -12.73
CA GLY A 10 19.83 4.61 -12.95
C GLY A 10 18.70 4.91 -11.97
N PHE A 11 17.45 4.81 -12.43
CA PHE A 11 16.24 4.95 -11.60
C PHE A 11 16.16 3.98 -10.40
N ALA A 12 17.05 3.00 -10.32
CA ALA A 12 17.10 1.98 -9.26
C ALA A 12 18.06 2.33 -8.10
N GLU A 13 18.68 3.52 -8.09
CA GLU A 13 19.56 3.91 -7.00
C GLU A 13 18.76 4.14 -5.69
N PRO A 14 19.15 3.55 -4.54
CA PRO A 14 18.36 3.61 -3.30
C PRO A 14 18.03 5.05 -2.85
N LEU A 15 18.98 5.97 -3.02
CA LEU A 15 18.80 7.39 -2.68
C LEU A 15 17.78 8.09 -3.59
N MET A 16 17.66 7.68 -4.85
CA MET A 16 16.66 8.21 -5.78
C MET A 16 15.27 7.66 -5.47
N LEU A 17 15.17 6.36 -5.17
CA LEU A 17 13.91 5.73 -4.74
C LEU A 17 13.40 6.33 -3.44
N GLU A 18 14.28 6.58 -2.47
CA GLU A 18 13.89 7.22 -1.20
C GLU A 18 13.36 8.65 -1.41
N LYS A 19 13.97 9.43 -2.29
CA LYS A 19 13.47 10.77 -2.67
C LYS A 19 12.10 10.69 -3.35
N ILE A 20 11.91 9.73 -4.27
CA ILE A 20 10.63 9.47 -4.94
C ILE A 20 9.55 9.11 -3.90
N ASP A 21 9.86 8.23 -2.95
CA ASP A 21 8.93 7.84 -1.89
C ASP A 21 8.55 9.01 -0.99
N ASN A 22 9.51 9.86 -0.63
CA ASN A 22 9.27 11.04 0.20
C ASN A 22 8.38 12.06 -0.52
N LEU A 23 8.58 12.26 -1.82
CA LEU A 23 7.69 13.09 -2.65
C LEU A 23 6.28 12.49 -2.73
N PHE A 24 6.15 11.16 -2.87
CA PHE A 24 4.87 10.46 -2.84
C PHE A 24 4.13 10.67 -1.52
N ALA A 25 4.84 10.55 -0.39
CA ALA A 25 4.26 10.74 0.95
C ALA A 25 3.76 12.17 1.19
N CYS A 26 4.32 13.16 0.49
CA CYS A 26 3.87 14.54 0.53
C CYS A 26 2.68 14.85 -0.38
N GLY A 27 2.11 13.86 -1.08
CA GLY A 27 1.00 14.06 -2.01
C GLY A 27 1.41 14.73 -3.33
N VAL A 28 2.71 14.77 -3.65
CA VAL A 28 3.25 15.43 -4.86
C VAL A 28 2.93 14.65 -6.15
N GLY A 29 2.34 13.46 -6.04
CA GLY A 29 1.91 12.68 -7.21
C GLY A 29 0.94 13.40 -8.15
N GLU A 30 0.24 14.44 -7.68
CA GLU A 30 -0.60 15.32 -8.52
C GLU A 30 0.21 16.42 -9.25
N LEU A 31 1.42 16.73 -8.78
CA LEU A 31 2.30 17.79 -9.29
C LEU A 31 3.45 17.26 -10.16
N VAL A 32 3.90 16.02 -9.94
CA VAL A 32 5.05 15.42 -10.65
C VAL A 32 4.79 13.93 -10.90
N SER A 33 5.00 13.49 -12.15
CA SER A 33 4.87 12.07 -12.52
C SER A 33 6.02 11.25 -11.94
N LEU A 34 5.73 10.53 -10.86
CA LEU A 34 6.66 9.59 -10.24
C LEU A 34 6.46 8.18 -10.85
N PRO A 35 7.52 7.36 -10.98
CA PRO A 35 7.39 6.01 -11.54
C PRO A 35 6.49 5.13 -10.67
N GLN A 36 5.42 4.59 -11.26
CA GLN A 36 4.50 3.65 -10.61
C GLN A 36 4.25 2.44 -11.52
N ILE A 37 4.09 1.27 -10.92
CA ILE A 37 3.57 0.08 -11.62
C ILE A 37 2.13 -0.11 -11.20
N VAL A 38 1.21 0.03 -12.15
CA VAL A 38 -0.23 -0.18 -11.94
C VAL A 38 -0.68 -1.39 -12.74
N VAL A 39 -1.40 -2.31 -12.10
CA VAL A 39 -1.94 -3.51 -12.74
C VAL A 39 -3.46 -3.40 -12.82
N VAL A 40 -4.01 -3.33 -14.04
CA VAL A 40 -5.44 -3.12 -14.31
C VAL A 40 -6.03 -4.33 -15.04
N GLY A 41 -7.27 -4.70 -14.73
CA GLY A 41 -7.99 -5.79 -15.37
C GLY A 41 -9.20 -6.26 -14.56
N ASP A 42 -10.05 -7.09 -15.17
CA ASP A 42 -11.30 -7.59 -14.58
C ASP A 42 -11.10 -8.32 -13.23
N GLN A 43 -12.14 -8.37 -12.40
CA GLN A 43 -12.10 -9.13 -11.15
C GLN A 43 -11.62 -10.57 -11.40
N SER A 44 -10.73 -11.07 -10.55
CA SER A 44 -10.15 -12.43 -10.67
C SER A 44 -9.27 -12.70 -11.90
N SER A 45 -8.87 -11.67 -12.66
CA SER A 45 -7.95 -11.82 -13.81
C SER A 45 -6.47 -12.09 -13.45
N GLY A 46 -6.15 -12.37 -12.19
CA GLY A 46 -4.79 -12.71 -11.76
C GLY A 46 -3.86 -11.50 -11.53
N LYS A 47 -4.39 -10.28 -11.35
CA LYS A 47 -3.61 -9.07 -11.04
C LYS A 47 -2.67 -9.24 -9.84
N SER A 48 -3.17 -9.84 -8.76
CA SER A 48 -2.37 -10.14 -7.57
C SER A 48 -1.24 -11.13 -7.88
N SER A 49 -1.48 -12.11 -8.75
CA SER A 49 -0.45 -13.07 -9.20
C SER A 49 0.65 -12.42 -10.04
N VAL A 50 0.32 -11.39 -10.83
CA VAL A 50 1.32 -10.61 -11.59
C VAL A 50 2.20 -9.81 -10.63
N LEU A 51 1.57 -9.11 -9.69
CA LEU A 51 2.29 -8.34 -8.67
C LEU A 51 3.15 -9.26 -7.79
N GLU A 52 2.63 -10.43 -7.37
CA GLU A 52 3.38 -11.47 -6.64
C GLU A 52 4.67 -11.88 -7.35
N ARG A 53 4.59 -12.14 -8.66
CA ARG A 53 5.76 -12.54 -9.43
C ARG A 53 6.77 -11.41 -9.58
N LEU A 54 6.29 -10.17 -9.73
CA LEU A 54 7.13 -8.99 -9.85
C LEU A 54 7.84 -8.68 -8.51
N ILE A 55 7.12 -8.85 -7.40
CA ILE A 55 7.58 -8.61 -6.04
C ILE A 55 8.40 -9.80 -5.50
N LYS A 56 8.25 -11.00 -6.08
CA LYS A 56 8.76 -12.28 -5.57
C LYS A 56 8.35 -12.60 -4.13
N LYS A 57 7.33 -11.92 -3.60
CA LYS A 57 6.69 -12.23 -2.32
C LYS A 57 5.21 -12.54 -2.57
N PRO A 58 4.62 -13.49 -1.83
CA PRO A 58 3.19 -13.75 -1.91
C PRO A 58 2.45 -12.47 -1.53
N LEU A 59 1.55 -12.01 -2.40
CA LEU A 59 0.56 -11.02 -2.06
C LEU A 59 -0.57 -11.81 -1.42
N PRO A 60 -0.88 -11.50 -0.17
CA PRO A 60 -1.90 -12.25 0.53
C PRO A 60 -3.29 -11.99 -0.10
N ARG A 61 -4.03 -13.07 -0.32
CA ARG A 61 -5.28 -13.11 -1.08
C ARG A 61 -6.45 -13.31 -0.12
N ASP A 62 -7.49 -12.50 -0.24
CA ASP A 62 -8.78 -12.76 0.43
C ASP A 62 -9.82 -13.22 -0.61
N SER A 63 -10.68 -14.17 -0.22
CA SER A 63 -11.63 -14.87 -1.10
C SER A 63 -12.97 -14.12 -1.31
N GLY A 64 -13.12 -12.92 -0.74
CA GLY A 64 -14.30 -12.05 -0.90
C GLY A 64 -14.19 -11.03 -2.05
N LEU A 65 -14.90 -9.88 -1.96
CA LEU A 65 -14.66 -8.69 -2.79
C LEU A 65 -13.18 -8.27 -2.59
N CYS A 66 -12.30 -8.71 -3.49
CA CYS A 66 -10.85 -8.73 -3.24
C CYS A 66 -10.21 -7.36 -2.96
N THR A 67 -10.88 -6.24 -3.25
CA THR A 67 -10.32 -4.89 -3.07
C THR A 67 -11.43 -3.88 -2.83
N ARG A 68 -11.72 -3.59 -1.56
CA ARG A 68 -12.76 -2.61 -1.15
C ARG A 68 -12.20 -1.22 -0.85
N PHE A 69 -10.90 -1.09 -0.86
CA PHE A 69 -10.12 0.13 -0.72
C PHE A 69 -8.81 -0.05 -1.50
N ALA A 70 -8.16 1.03 -1.87
CA ALA A 70 -6.86 0.92 -2.52
C ALA A 70 -5.81 0.41 -1.52
N THR A 71 -4.95 -0.51 -1.96
CA THR A 71 -3.80 -0.97 -1.17
C THR A 71 -2.53 -0.50 -1.85
N GLN A 72 -1.78 0.37 -1.16
CA GLN A 72 -0.46 0.83 -1.59
C GLN A 72 0.60 -0.06 -0.93
N ILE A 73 1.43 -0.70 -1.74
CA ILE A 73 2.55 -1.51 -1.25
C ILE A 73 3.86 -0.84 -1.67
N ILE A 74 4.69 -0.52 -0.69
CA ILE A 74 5.98 0.16 -0.86
C ILE A 74 7.08 -0.83 -0.46
N PHE A 75 8.08 -1.02 -1.31
CA PHE A 75 9.25 -1.85 -1.01
C PHE A 75 10.45 -0.94 -0.78
N ARG A 76 11.08 -1.06 0.39
CA ARG A 76 12.31 -0.32 0.73
C ARG A 76 13.46 -1.27 0.99
N ARG A 77 14.65 -0.93 0.51
CA ARG A 77 15.86 -1.62 0.93
C ARG A 77 16.27 -1.13 2.32
N ALA A 78 16.44 -2.05 3.26
CA ALA A 78 16.85 -1.75 4.62
C ALA A 78 17.68 -2.90 5.21
N ALA A 79 18.54 -2.60 6.18
CA ALA A 79 19.35 -3.63 6.83
C ALA A 79 18.52 -4.64 7.64
N ARG A 80 17.26 -4.32 7.96
CA ARG A 80 16.36 -5.15 8.76
C ARG A 80 15.06 -5.38 8.02
N GLU A 81 14.55 -6.61 8.11
CA GLU A 81 13.21 -6.92 7.66
C GLU A 81 12.18 -6.34 8.61
N GLN A 82 11.25 -5.56 8.07
CA GLN A 82 10.11 -5.03 8.81
C GLN A 82 8.96 -4.72 7.86
N VAL A 83 7.74 -4.79 8.36
CA VAL A 83 6.55 -4.34 7.64
C VAL A 83 5.82 -3.31 8.49
N VAL A 84 5.66 -2.11 7.96
CA VAL A 84 4.87 -1.04 8.59
C VAL A 84 3.52 -0.98 7.90
N VAL A 85 2.47 -1.13 8.69
CA VAL A 85 1.08 -1.13 8.23
C VAL A 85 0.40 0.12 8.76
N SER A 86 -0.28 0.87 7.90
CA SER A 86 -0.98 2.11 8.25
C SER A 86 -2.12 2.42 7.28
N ILE A 87 -2.99 3.37 7.63
CA ILE A 87 -4.05 3.85 6.74
C ILE A 87 -3.84 5.34 6.43
N ILE A 88 -3.88 5.67 5.14
CA ILE A 88 -3.96 7.05 4.66
C ILE A 88 -5.44 7.41 4.52
N PRO A 89 -5.97 8.39 5.28
CA PRO A 89 -7.37 8.78 5.17
C PRO A 89 -7.67 9.45 3.82
N ASP A 90 -8.91 9.32 3.37
CA ASP A 90 -9.46 10.14 2.28
C ASP A 90 -9.26 11.65 2.57
N GLN A 91 -8.89 12.40 1.54
CA GLN A 91 -8.60 13.84 1.66
C GLN A 91 -9.82 14.68 2.05
N HIS A 92 -11.03 14.14 1.86
CA HIS A 92 -12.30 14.78 2.23
C HIS A 92 -12.95 14.11 3.45
N ALA A 93 -12.24 13.22 4.15
CA ALA A 93 -12.74 12.58 5.36
C ALA A 93 -12.97 13.61 6.49
N SER A 94 -13.98 13.37 7.32
CA SER A 94 -14.19 14.18 8.53
C SER A 94 -12.97 14.09 9.46
N PRO A 95 -12.68 15.13 10.28
CA PRO A 95 -11.57 15.08 11.23
C PRO A 95 -11.64 13.88 12.17
N GLU A 96 -12.84 13.51 12.60
CA GLU A 96 -13.07 12.33 13.45
C GLU A 96 -12.70 11.02 12.75
N HIS A 97 -13.10 10.85 11.49
CA HIS A 97 -12.72 9.67 10.70
C HIS A 97 -11.21 9.66 10.45
N SER A 98 -10.63 10.80 10.04
CA SER A 98 -9.20 10.94 9.78
C SER A 98 -8.36 10.56 11.00
N ASN A 99 -8.73 11.04 12.19
CA ASN A 99 -8.03 10.73 13.43
C ASN A 99 -8.14 9.25 13.80
N ARG A 100 -9.32 8.65 13.60
CA ARG A 100 -9.53 7.22 13.85
C ARG A 100 -8.63 6.35 12.99
N VAL A 101 -8.61 6.57 11.67
CA VAL A 101 -7.84 5.71 10.76
C VAL A 101 -6.34 5.97 10.84
N LYS A 102 -5.91 7.22 11.07
CA LYS A 102 -4.49 7.55 11.34
C LYS A 102 -3.96 6.95 12.64
N GLY A 103 -4.84 6.76 13.62
CA GLY A 103 -4.49 6.12 14.89
C GLY A 103 -4.28 4.61 14.78
N TRP A 104 -4.67 4.00 13.66
CA TRP A 104 -4.47 2.58 13.41
C TRP A 104 -3.23 2.33 12.57
N GLY A 105 -2.44 1.36 13.01
CA GLY A 105 -1.23 0.93 12.33
C GLY A 105 -0.31 0.20 13.29
N ARG A 106 0.62 -0.58 12.75
CA ARG A 106 1.61 -1.32 13.53
C ARG A 106 2.83 -1.67 12.70
N THR A 107 3.93 -1.92 13.39
CA THR A 107 5.11 -2.55 12.80
C THR A 107 5.10 -4.04 13.15
N ILE A 108 5.28 -4.89 12.15
CA ILE A 108 5.37 -6.35 12.30
C ILE A 108 6.66 -6.85 11.65
N SER A 109 7.15 -8.00 12.10
CA SER A 109 8.39 -8.61 11.59
C SER A 109 8.20 -9.34 10.25
N SER A 110 7.00 -9.87 9.99
CA SER A 110 6.68 -10.62 8.78
C SER A 110 5.21 -10.53 8.41
N LEU A 111 4.91 -10.64 7.12
CA LEU A 111 3.54 -10.60 6.59
C LEU A 111 3.19 -11.96 5.97
N ASP A 112 2.78 -12.91 6.80
CA ASP A 112 2.20 -14.18 6.34
C ASP A 112 0.70 -14.03 5.98
N SER A 113 0.10 -15.11 5.47
CA SER A 113 -1.29 -15.09 4.99
C SER A 113 -2.30 -14.85 6.11
N ASP A 114 -2.10 -15.40 7.30
CA ASP A 114 -3.04 -15.29 8.43
C ASP A 114 -2.93 -13.89 9.06
N THR A 115 -1.70 -13.42 9.24
CA THR A 115 -1.40 -12.07 9.71
C THR A 115 -2.02 -11.02 8.78
N PHE A 116 -1.89 -11.19 7.46
CA PHE A 116 -2.53 -10.28 6.52
C PHE A 116 -4.05 -10.35 6.56
N LYS A 117 -4.63 -11.55 6.66
CA LYS A 117 -6.09 -11.69 6.76
C LYS A 117 -6.62 -10.94 7.98
N GLY A 118 -5.94 -11.02 9.12
CA GLY A 118 -6.25 -10.23 10.31
C GLY A 118 -6.14 -8.73 10.05
N ILE A 119 -5.05 -8.27 9.43
CA ILE A 119 -4.84 -6.87 9.02
C ILE A 119 -5.99 -6.36 8.15
N MET A 120 -6.43 -7.14 7.16
CA MET A 120 -7.51 -6.77 6.26
C MET A 120 -8.85 -6.68 6.97
N GLN A 121 -9.14 -7.63 7.87
CA GLN A 121 -10.36 -7.61 8.68
C GLN A 121 -10.41 -6.36 9.57
N GLU A 122 -9.33 -6.07 10.28
CA GLU A 122 -9.22 -4.87 11.10
C GLU A 122 -9.33 -3.58 10.26
N ALA A 123 -8.67 -3.52 9.10
CA ALA A 123 -8.74 -2.37 8.21
C ALA A 123 -10.18 -2.13 7.71
N HIS A 124 -10.93 -3.18 7.36
CA HIS A 124 -12.34 -3.05 7.00
C HIS A 124 -13.18 -2.42 8.13
N GLU A 125 -12.94 -2.82 9.38
CA GLU A 125 -13.65 -2.28 10.54
C GLU A 125 -13.29 -0.81 10.78
N VAL A 126 -11.99 -0.49 10.78
CA VAL A 126 -11.47 0.85 11.05
C VAL A 126 -11.92 1.87 9.99
N MET A 127 -11.94 1.46 8.71
CA MET A 127 -12.47 2.24 7.59
C MET A 127 -14.01 2.32 7.57
N GLY A 128 -14.70 1.57 8.44
CA GLY A 128 -16.16 1.63 8.58
C GLY A 128 -16.93 0.90 7.48
N LEU A 129 -16.32 -0.11 6.86
CA LEU A 129 -16.92 -0.88 5.77
C LEU A 129 -17.94 -1.90 6.29
N SER A 130 -18.94 -2.21 5.47
CA SER A 130 -19.93 -3.24 5.78
C SER A 130 -19.31 -4.64 5.79
N SER A 131 -19.29 -5.36 6.93
CA SER A 131 -19.31 -6.83 6.87
C SER A 131 -20.75 -7.23 6.59
N ASP A 132 -21.01 -8.15 5.67
CA ASP A 132 -22.37 -8.44 5.20
C ASP A 132 -23.43 -8.55 6.31
N SER A 133 -24.54 -7.83 6.09
CA SER A 133 -25.86 -8.01 6.69
C SER A 133 -25.98 -7.86 8.23
N ASN A 134 -26.27 -6.65 8.71
CA ASN A 134 -27.33 -6.48 9.71
C ASN A 134 -27.88 -5.05 9.77
N GLY A 135 -29.21 -4.97 9.91
CA GLY A 135 -30.02 -3.79 9.64
C GLY A 135 -29.77 -2.60 10.57
N GLY A 136 -29.93 -1.40 9.98
CA GLY A 136 -30.06 -0.13 10.69
C GLY A 136 -29.42 1.03 9.94
N ILE A 137 -28.14 0.89 9.55
CA ILE A 137 -27.36 1.97 8.92
C ILE A 137 -26.57 1.39 7.75
N ARG A 138 -26.80 1.91 6.53
CA ARG A 138 -26.03 1.52 5.33
C ARG A 138 -24.57 1.97 5.50
N LYS A 139 -23.71 1.05 5.92
CA LYS A 139 -22.25 1.24 5.83
C LYS A 139 -21.82 1.20 4.36
N PRO A 140 -20.82 1.99 3.96
CA PRO A 140 -20.31 1.99 2.60
C PRO A 140 -19.68 0.63 2.23
N THR A 141 -19.84 0.25 0.96
CA THR A 141 -19.19 -0.95 0.41
C THR A 141 -17.72 -0.71 0.12
N PHE A 142 -17.34 0.51 -0.26
CA PHE A 142 -15.98 0.89 -0.63
C PHE A 142 -15.49 2.06 0.23
N SER A 143 -14.20 2.09 0.52
CA SER A 143 -13.54 3.26 1.12
C SER A 143 -12.62 3.93 0.10
N LYS A 144 -12.51 5.25 0.20
CA LYS A 144 -11.48 6.05 -0.48
C LYS A 144 -10.18 6.13 0.30
N ASP A 145 -10.17 5.65 1.55
CA ASP A 145 -8.94 5.47 2.31
C ASP A 145 -8.01 4.48 1.59
N VAL A 146 -6.72 4.59 1.88
CA VAL A 146 -5.68 3.73 1.30
C VAL A 146 -5.01 2.95 2.42
N LEU A 147 -5.04 1.61 2.33
CA LEU A 147 -4.20 0.77 3.18
C LEU A 147 -2.77 0.85 2.65
N ARG A 148 -1.83 1.29 3.49
CA ARG A 148 -0.40 1.37 3.15
C ARG A 148 0.37 0.26 3.86
N LEU A 149 1.10 -0.52 3.07
CA LEU A 149 2.02 -1.56 3.51
C LEU A 149 3.42 -1.16 3.06
N GLU A 150 4.29 -0.80 4.00
CA GLU A 150 5.69 -0.52 3.71
C GLU A 150 6.54 -1.70 4.17
N ILE A 151 7.04 -2.48 3.20
CA ILE A 151 7.84 -3.68 3.41
C ILE A 151 9.29 -3.28 3.20
N SER A 152 10.08 -3.35 4.27
CA SER A 152 11.52 -3.08 4.23
C SER A 152 12.31 -4.36 4.43
N GLY A 153 13.45 -4.50 3.75
CA GLY A 153 14.35 -5.65 3.89
C GLY A 153 15.62 -5.50 3.06
N PRO A 154 16.64 -6.35 3.26
CA PRO A 154 17.92 -6.21 2.56
C PRO A 154 17.84 -6.50 1.05
N GLU A 155 16.82 -7.25 0.64
CA GLU A 155 16.56 -7.71 -0.72
C GLU A 155 15.16 -7.36 -1.23
#